data_AF-A0A6A5SEM5-F1
#
_entry.id   AF-A0A6A5SEM5-F1
#
_cell.length_a   1.000
_cell.length_b   1.000
_cell.length_c   1.000
_cell.angle_alpha   90.00
_cell.angle_beta   90.00
_cell.angle_gamma   90.00
#
_symmetry.space_group_name_H-M   'P 1'
#
loop_
_entity.id
_entity.type
_entity.pdbx_description
1 polymer ?
#
loop_
_entity_poly.entity_id
_entity_poly.type
_entity_poly.pdbx_seq_one_letter_code
_entity_poly.pdbx_strand_id
1 'polypeptide(L)'
;MFKPLSSSYKRHLQNHYQSSSGLKAIKKADFYPIFYQAWKDSFIEKHILKSFEATGLSPMDPEVVLKKFQQPTPQSPEGPIPLDNINRRSINCLVDATVDPILHEAKVIKATLTSLHASKQLLEQENEGLRQALNAKNNQGKRCQPLDLQQRKEYHSGAVFYLPRKIREARLWQIIK
;
A
#
# COMPACT_ATOMS: atom_id res chain seq x y z
N MET A 1 7.71 -6.58 13.56
CA MET A 1 6.35 -6.50 12.98
C MET A 1 5.89 -5.08 12.62
N PHE A 2 6.16 -4.08 13.47
CA PHE A 2 5.65 -2.71 13.26
C PHE A 2 6.23 -1.96 12.06
N LYS A 3 7.48 -2.22 11.68
CA LYS A 3 8.08 -1.61 10.47
C LYS A 3 7.40 -2.09 9.18
N PRO A 4 7.19 -3.40 8.95
CA PRO A 4 6.33 -3.86 7.86
C PRO A 4 4.92 -3.23 7.88
N LEU A 5 4.31 -3.11 9.06
CA LEU A 5 2.99 -2.48 9.21
C LEU A 5 2.96 -1.03 8.76
N SER A 6 3.91 -0.20 9.24
CA SER A 6 3.95 1.20 8.86
C SER A 6 4.26 1.38 7.37
N SER A 7 5.16 0.56 6.81
CA SER A 7 5.46 0.57 5.37
C SER A 7 4.25 0.16 4.52
N SER A 8 3.54 -0.91 4.90
CA SER A 8 2.35 -1.36 4.19
C SER A 8 1.21 -0.37 4.31
N TYR A 9 0.99 0.20 5.51
CA TYR A 9 -0.02 1.23 5.72
C TYR A 9 0.24 2.47 4.88
N LYS A 10 1.50 2.95 4.84
CA LYS A 10 1.89 4.07 3.99
C LYS A 10 1.59 3.81 2.51
N ARG A 11 1.88 2.60 2.02
CA ARG A 11 1.57 2.18 0.65
C ARG A 11 0.07 2.19 0.37
N HIS A 12 -0.74 1.58 1.23
CA HIS A 12 -2.20 1.56 1.08
C HIS A 12 -2.82 2.96 1.15
N LEU A 13 -2.31 3.82 2.03
CA LEU A 13 -2.75 5.21 2.12
C LEU A 13 -2.41 6.00 0.85
N GLN A 14 -1.21 5.79 0.30
CA GLN A 14 -0.79 6.44 -0.95
C GLN A 14 -1.64 5.98 -2.14
N ASN A 15 -1.92 4.67 -2.24
CA ASN A 15 -2.81 4.13 -3.25
C ASN A 15 -4.22 4.74 -3.12
N HIS A 16 -4.78 4.82 -1.91
CA HIS A 16 -6.08 5.44 -1.67
C HIS A 16 -6.11 6.93 -2.08
N TYR A 17 -5.02 7.65 -1.84
CA TYR A 17 -4.88 9.04 -2.26
C TYR A 17 -4.80 9.17 -3.79
N GLN A 18 -4.03 8.30 -4.44
CA GLN A 18 -3.91 8.24 -5.90
C GLN A 18 -5.24 7.88 -6.58
N SER A 19 -5.96 6.87 -6.07
CA SER A 19 -7.28 6.48 -6.57
C SER A 19 -8.33 7.58 -6.45
N SER A 20 -8.15 8.52 -5.51
CA SER A 20 -9.04 9.67 -5.34
C SER A 20 -8.52 10.93 -6.01
N SER A 21 -7.38 10.87 -6.72
CA SER A 21 -6.66 12.01 -7.31
C SER A 21 -6.43 13.17 -6.33
N GLY A 22 -6.36 12.87 -5.02
CA GLY A 22 -6.30 13.87 -3.95
C GLY A 22 -7.56 14.72 -3.76
N LEU A 23 -8.63 14.46 -4.51
CA LEU A 23 -9.89 15.22 -4.46
C LEU A 23 -10.77 14.84 -3.26
N LYS A 24 -10.57 13.63 -2.70
CA LYS A 24 -11.29 13.17 -1.51
C LYS A 24 -10.40 13.27 -0.29
N ALA A 25 -10.78 14.14 0.65
CA ALA A 25 -10.16 14.17 1.96
C ALA A 25 -10.36 12.82 2.67
N ILE A 26 -9.30 12.29 3.28
CA ILE A 26 -9.34 11.06 4.07
C ILE A 26 -10.23 11.31 5.30
N LYS A 27 -11.27 10.50 5.47
CA LYS A 27 -12.15 10.54 6.63
C LYS A 27 -11.79 9.43 7.60
N LYS A 28 -12.26 9.55 8.84
CA LYS A 28 -12.10 8.49 9.86
C LYS A 28 -12.68 7.13 9.42
N ALA A 29 -13.71 7.13 8.55
CA ALA A 29 -14.29 5.92 8.00
C ALA A 29 -13.32 5.14 7.09
N ASP A 30 -12.38 5.83 6.43
CA ASP A 30 -11.42 5.23 5.51
C ASP A 30 -10.25 4.56 6.26
N PHE A 31 -10.06 4.90 7.54
CA PHE A 31 -8.98 4.35 8.37
C PHE A 31 -9.05 2.82 8.45
N TYR A 32 -10.20 2.26 8.83
CA TYR A 32 -10.29 0.83 9.12
C TYR A 32 -10.04 -0.05 7.88
N PRO A 33 -10.63 0.23 6.70
CA PRO A 33 -10.32 -0.52 5.48
C PRO A 33 -8.83 -0.51 5.11
N ILE A 34 -8.19 0.67 5.16
CA ILE A 34 -6.76 0.84 4.84
C ILE A 34 -5.90 0.12 5.87
N PHE A 35 -6.20 0.30 7.15
CA PHE A 35 -5.49 -0.35 8.25
C PHE A 35 -5.62 -1.87 8.18
N TYR A 36 -6.83 -2.40 7.94
CA TYR A 36 -7.07 -3.84 7.90
C TYR A 36 -6.34 -4.53 6.74
N GLN A 37 -6.25 -3.87 5.58
CA GLN A 37 -5.43 -4.36 4.47
C GLN A 37 -3.94 -4.35 4.82
N ALA A 38 -3.45 -3.24 5.38
CA ALA A 38 -2.06 -3.16 5.84
C ALA A 38 -1.73 -4.20 6.92
N TRP A 39 -2.66 -4.45 7.84
CA TRP A 39 -2.52 -5.45 8.90
C TRP A 39 -2.39 -6.85 8.30
N LYS A 40 -3.27 -7.24 7.38
CA LYS A 40 -3.19 -8.55 6.69
C LYS A 40 -1.87 -8.75 5.94
N ASP A 41 -1.36 -7.70 5.31
CA ASP A 41 -0.08 -7.77 4.58
C ASP A 41 1.15 -7.84 5.52
N SER A 42 0.99 -7.40 6.77
CA SER A 42 2.12 -7.21 7.69
C SER A 42 2.22 -8.30 8.73
N PHE A 43 1.09 -8.76 9.26
CA PHE A 43 1.01 -9.82 10.28
C PHE A 43 0.91 -11.20 9.61
N ILE A 44 1.91 -11.52 8.79
CA ILE A 44 2.09 -12.82 8.15
C ILE A 44 3.14 -13.60 8.95
N GLU A 45 3.01 -14.92 9.02
CA GLU A 45 3.92 -15.83 9.74
C GLU A 45 5.40 -15.51 9.49
N LYS A 46 5.80 -15.31 8.23
CA LYS A 46 7.17 -14.91 7.86
C LYS A 46 7.65 -13.66 8.60
N HIS A 47 6.82 -12.62 8.69
CA HIS A 47 7.18 -11.38 9.38
C HIS A 47 7.15 -11.54 10.91
N ILE A 48 6.29 -12.44 11.40
CA ILE A 48 6.20 -12.78 12.82
C ILE A 48 7.50 -13.46 13.25
N LEU A 49 7.88 -14.54 12.59
CA LEU A 49 9.12 -15.30 12.86
C LEU A 49 10.34 -14.38 12.80
N LYS A 50 10.47 -13.60 11.72
CA LYS A 50 11.59 -12.66 11.56
C LYS A 50 11.65 -11.58 12.64
N SER A 51 10.51 -11.23 13.24
CA SER A 51 10.50 -10.27 14.34
C SER A 51 10.95 -10.85 15.67
N PHE A 52 10.68 -12.12 15.93
CA PHE A 52 11.23 -12.84 17.09
C PHE A 52 12.73 -13.06 16.93
N GLU A 53 13.16 -13.47 15.73
CA GLU A 53 14.58 -13.62 15.39
C GLU A 53 15.33 -12.29 15.59
N ALA A 54 14.78 -11.17 15.12
CA ALA A 54 15.38 -9.86 15.28
C ALA A 54 15.51 -9.39 16.74
N THR A 55 14.75 -9.97 17.67
CA THR A 55 14.90 -9.71 19.12
C THR A 55 15.93 -10.61 19.79
N GLY A 56 16.37 -11.68 19.12
CA GLY A 56 17.27 -12.67 19.71
C GLY A 56 16.61 -13.53 20.78
N LEU A 57 15.28 -13.48 20.92
CA LEU A 57 14.52 -14.28 21.89
C LEU A 57 14.24 -15.70 21.37
N SER A 58 13.91 -15.81 20.10
CA SER A 58 13.61 -17.08 19.45
C SER A 58 14.03 -17.01 17.97
N PRO A 59 15.10 -17.72 17.57
CA PRO A 59 16.02 -18.51 18.40
C PRO A 59 16.75 -17.65 19.44
N MET A 60 17.23 -18.25 20.53
CA MET A 60 17.98 -17.53 21.57
C MET A 60 19.36 -17.12 21.01
N ASP A 61 19.51 -15.86 20.62
CA ASP A 61 20.76 -15.26 20.12
C ASP A 61 20.84 -13.77 20.50
N PRO A 62 21.45 -13.45 21.66
CA PRO A 62 21.60 -12.08 22.13
C PRO A 62 22.49 -11.21 21.23
N GLU A 63 23.39 -11.80 20.42
CA GLU A 63 24.30 -11.02 19.58
C GLU A 63 23.58 -10.26 18.49
N VAL A 64 22.39 -10.71 18.06
CA VAL A 64 21.56 -10.04 17.06
C VAL A 64 21.24 -8.60 17.46
N VAL A 65 21.09 -8.33 18.75
CA VAL A 65 20.86 -6.97 19.27
C VAL A 65 22.16 -6.18 19.31
N LEU A 66 23.26 -6.81 19.75
CA LEU A 66 24.57 -6.17 19.85
C LEU A 66 25.13 -5.74 18.48
N LYS A 67 24.94 -6.57 17.44
CA LYS A 67 25.34 -6.28 16.05
C LYS A 67 24.67 -5.04 15.47
N LYS A 68 23.49 -4.63 15.95
CA LYS A 68 22.81 -3.40 15.48
C LYS A 68 23.53 -2.11 15.90
N PHE A 69 24.31 -2.17 16.97
CA PHE A 69 25.07 -1.02 17.48
C PHE A 69 26.46 -0.95 16.85
N GLN A 70 26.90 -2.01 16.19
CA GLN A 70 28.11 -2.02 15.37
C GLN A 70 27.74 -1.47 13.99
N GLN A 71 27.99 -0.19 13.73
CA GLN A 71 27.74 0.38 12.41
C GLN A 71 28.72 -0.21 11.39
N PRO A 72 28.26 -0.90 10.33
CA PRO A 72 29.10 -1.11 9.17
C PRO A 72 29.20 0.22 8.41
N THR A 73 30.41 0.62 8.03
CA THR A 73 30.62 1.69 7.05
C THR A 73 29.80 1.37 5.79
N PRO A 74 28.97 2.29 5.29
CA PRO A 74 28.13 2.02 4.12
C PRO A 74 29.03 1.74 2.92
N GLN A 75 29.01 0.50 2.42
CA GLN A 75 29.62 0.17 1.15
C GLN A 75 28.66 0.55 0.02
N SER A 76 29.25 1.16 -1.01
CA SER A 76 28.59 1.52 -2.26
C SER A 76 28.01 0.27 -2.92
N PRO A 77 26.78 0.29 -3.47
CA PRO A 77 26.23 -0.85 -4.17
C PRO A 77 27.02 -1.12 -5.46
N GLU A 78 27.89 -2.13 -5.43
CA GLU A 78 28.53 -2.72 -6.60
C GLU A 78 27.56 -3.71 -7.25
N GLY A 79 26.79 -3.26 -8.25
CA GLY A 79 26.02 -4.17 -9.08
C GLY A 79 24.98 -3.51 -9.98
N PRO A 80 24.61 -4.14 -11.11
CA PRO A 80 23.55 -3.65 -12.00
C PRO A 80 22.20 -3.63 -11.25
N ILE A 81 21.53 -2.48 -11.27
CA ILE A 81 20.23 -2.30 -10.61
C ILE A 81 19.13 -2.87 -11.52
N PRO A 82 18.30 -3.81 -11.04
CA PRO A 82 17.17 -4.35 -11.82
C PRO A 82 16.20 -3.23 -12.26
N LEU A 83 15.77 -3.28 -13.52
CA LEU A 83 14.99 -2.24 -14.21
C LEU A 83 13.67 -1.86 -13.47
N ASP A 84 13.07 -2.81 -12.74
CA ASP A 84 11.81 -2.62 -12.01
C ASP A 84 11.95 -1.71 -10.76
N ASN A 85 13.17 -1.41 -10.33
CA ASN A 85 13.47 -0.59 -9.15
C ASN A 85 14.18 0.72 -9.49
N ILE A 86 14.08 1.16 -10.75
CA ILE A 86 14.63 2.44 -11.17
C ILE A 86 13.89 3.56 -10.42
N ASN A 87 14.56 4.12 -9.43
CA ASN A 87 14.13 5.26 -8.66
C ASN A 87 15.00 6.46 -9.02
N ARG A 88 14.52 7.68 -8.74
CA ARG A 88 15.29 8.91 -8.98
C ARG A 88 16.73 8.85 -8.42
N ARG A 89 16.93 8.15 -7.29
CA ARG A 89 18.27 7.91 -6.71
C ARG A 89 19.16 7.00 -7.55
N SER A 90 18.61 5.91 -8.13
CA SER A 90 19.40 5.01 -8.97
C SER A 90 19.72 5.65 -10.32
N ILE A 91 18.80 6.43 -10.89
CA ILE A 91 19.07 7.23 -12.09
C ILE A 91 20.20 8.23 -11.81
N ASN A 92 20.11 8.98 -10.71
CA ASN A 92 21.15 9.94 -10.35
C ASN A 92 22.49 9.24 -10.13
N CYS A 93 22.53 8.14 -9.38
CA CYS A 93 23.75 7.39 -9.12
C CYS A 93 24.39 6.86 -10.40
N LEU A 94 23.59 6.35 -11.35
CA LEU A 94 24.09 5.83 -12.61
C LEU A 94 24.60 6.94 -13.53
N VAL A 95 23.87 8.06 -13.63
CA VAL A 95 24.29 9.24 -14.41
C VAL A 95 25.56 9.84 -13.82
N ASP A 96 25.64 9.97 -12.49
CA ASP A 96 26.80 10.54 -11.79
C ASP A 96 28.03 9.61 -11.83
N ALA A 97 27.83 8.30 -12.04
CA ALA A 97 28.92 7.32 -12.20
C ALA A 97 29.40 7.16 -13.65
N THR A 98 28.57 7.52 -14.64
CA THR A 98 28.87 7.31 -16.07
C THR A 98 29.23 8.59 -16.81
N VAL A 99 28.83 9.75 -16.30
CA VAL A 99 29.00 11.02 -16.99
C VAL A 99 29.69 12.05 -16.09
N ASP A 100 30.72 12.70 -16.61
CA ASP A 100 31.43 13.76 -15.89
C ASP A 100 30.47 14.91 -15.53
N PRO A 101 30.29 15.23 -14.23
CA PRO A 101 29.29 16.20 -13.76
C PRO A 101 29.55 17.65 -14.21
N ILE A 102 30.70 17.90 -14.84
CA ILE A 102 31.14 19.22 -15.30
C ILE A 102 30.61 19.51 -16.72
N LEU A 103 30.35 18.48 -17.53
CA LEU A 103 29.91 18.64 -18.91
C LEU A 103 28.48 19.20 -18.95
N HIS A 104 28.26 20.29 -19.70
CA HIS A 104 26.92 20.89 -19.82
C HIS A 104 25.91 19.92 -20.44
N GLU A 105 26.33 19.14 -21.44
CA GLU A 105 25.50 18.13 -22.12
C GLU A 105 25.02 17.04 -21.14
N ALA A 106 25.89 16.62 -20.21
CA ALA A 106 25.54 15.66 -19.16
C ALA A 106 24.40 16.16 -18.28
N LYS A 107 24.45 17.44 -17.90
CA LYS A 107 23.40 18.09 -17.09
C LYS A 107 22.09 18.17 -17.87
N VAL A 108 22.15 18.46 -19.16
CA VAL A 108 20.97 18.47 -20.05
C VAL A 108 20.36 17.07 -20.14
N ILE A 109 21.17 16.03 -20.39
CA ILE A 109 20.70 14.63 -20.45
C ILE A 109 20.08 14.20 -19.10
N LYS A 110 20.73 14.54 -17.97
CA LYS A 110 20.18 14.25 -16.63
C LYS A 110 18.83 14.92 -16.42
N ALA A 111 18.70 16.18 -16.83
CA ALA A 111 17.46 16.93 -16.69
C ALA A 111 16.35 16.37 -17.58
N THR A 112 16.63 16.07 -18.85
CA THR A 112 15.65 15.49 -19.78
C THR A 112 15.24 14.08 -19.38
N LEU A 113 16.19 13.24 -18.93
CA LEU A 113 15.87 11.90 -18.43
C LEU A 113 14.99 11.97 -17.17
N THR A 114 15.28 12.89 -16.26
CA THR A 114 14.47 13.09 -15.05
C THR A 114 13.07 13.59 -15.38
N SER A 115 12.93 14.51 -16.35
CA SER A 115 11.62 15.03 -16.77
C SER A 115 10.81 13.95 -17.49
N LEU A 116 11.42 13.19 -18.41
CA LEU A 116 10.79 12.07 -19.10
C LEU A 116 10.33 10.98 -18.11
N HIS A 117 11.16 10.64 -17.13
CA HIS A 117 10.77 9.71 -16.07
C HIS A 117 9.56 10.21 -15.28
N ALA A 118 9.55 11.49 -14.89
CA ALA A 118 8.42 12.09 -14.18
C ALA A 118 7.14 12.06 -15.03
N SER A 119 7.22 12.46 -16.32
CA SER A 119 6.09 12.40 -17.25
C SER A 119 5.56 10.98 -17.44
N LYS A 120 6.44 10.00 -17.62
CA LYS A 120 6.06 8.57 -17.73
C LYS A 120 5.32 8.11 -16.48
N GLN A 121 5.84 8.42 -15.30
CA GLN A 121 5.23 8.03 -14.03
C GLN A 121 3.84 8.64 -13.84
N LEU A 122 3.65 9.90 -14.27
CA LEU A 122 2.34 10.54 -14.25
C LEU A 122 1.35 9.86 -15.20
N LEU A 123 1.78 9.53 -16.43
CA LEU A 123 0.95 8.82 -17.40
C LEU A 123 0.56 7.41 -16.93
N GLU A 124 1.47 6.70 -16.27
CA GLU A 124 1.17 5.38 -15.69
C GLU A 124 0.13 5.49 -14.57
N GLN A 125 0.28 6.47 -13.68
CA GLN A 125 -0.70 6.73 -12.62
C GLN A 125 -2.07 7.12 -13.16
N GLU A 126 -2.13 7.96 -14.19
CA GLU A 126 -3.39 8.35 -14.83
C GLU A 126 -4.08 7.15 -15.49
N ASN A 127 -3.34 6.33 -16.23
CA ASN A 127 -3.87 5.11 -16.83
C ASN A 127 -4.40 4.13 -15.78
N GLU A 128 -3.69 3.96 -14.66
CA GLU A 128 -4.15 3.13 -13.56
C GLU A 128 -5.43 3.69 -12.93
N GLY A 129 -5.48 5.00 -12.68
CA GLY A 129 -6.66 5.69 -12.16
C GLY A 129 -7.88 5.55 -13.06
N LEU A 130 -7.71 5.70 -14.38
CA LEU A 130 -8.76 5.49 -15.38
C LEU A 130 -9.27 4.04 -15.38
N ARG A 131 -8.37 3.05 -15.31
CA ARG A 131 -8.74 1.63 -15.20
C ARG A 131 -9.53 1.34 -13.93
N GLN A 132 -9.11 1.90 -12.80
CA GLN A 132 -9.84 1.77 -11.53
C GLN A 132 -11.22 2.42 -11.59
N ALA A 133 -11.34 3.61 -12.17
CA ALA A 133 -12.61 4.31 -12.36
C ALA A 133 -13.57 3.51 -13.26
N LEU A 134 -13.06 2.92 -14.35
CA LEU A 134 -13.83 2.05 -15.24
C LEU A 134 -14.32 0.80 -14.50
N ASN A 135 -13.46 0.15 -13.72
CA ASN A 135 -13.84 -0.99 -12.90
C ASN A 135 -14.89 -0.63 -11.84
N ALA A 136 -14.75 0.52 -11.18
CA ALA A 136 -15.75 1.02 -10.24
C ALA A 136 -17.10 1.25 -10.92
N LYS A 137 -17.12 1.85 -12.11
CA LYS A 137 -18.34 2.05 -12.91
C LYS A 137 -18.99 0.72 -13.34
N ASN A 138 -18.20 -0.25 -13.81
CA ASN A 138 -18.71 -1.58 -14.14
C ASN A 138 -19.30 -2.30 -12.92
N ASN A 139 -18.68 -2.14 -11.75
CA ASN A 139 -19.19 -2.71 -10.50
C ASN A 139 -20.38 -1.94 -9.91
N GLN A 140 -20.58 -0.66 -10.24
CA GLN A 140 -21.78 0.10 -9.84
C GLN A 140 -23.08 -0.47 -10.41
N GLY A 141 -23.03 -1.16 -11.56
CA GLY A 141 -24.16 -1.93 -12.09
C GLY A 141 -24.56 -3.12 -11.21
N LYS A 142 -23.63 -3.64 -10.40
CA LYS A 142 -23.86 -4.69 -9.40
C LYS A 142 -24.27 -4.07 -8.07
N ARG A 143 -25.31 -3.22 -8.07
CA ARG A 143 -25.87 -2.68 -6.81
C ARG A 143 -26.15 -3.85 -5.87
N CYS A 144 -25.43 -3.90 -4.75
CA CYS A 144 -25.77 -4.80 -3.65
C CYS A 144 -27.18 -4.43 -3.21
N GLN A 145 -28.16 -5.27 -3.52
CA GLN A 145 -29.50 -5.09 -2.97
C GLN A 145 -29.36 -5.11 -1.45
N PRO A 146 -29.85 -4.07 -0.75
CA PRO A 146 -29.77 -4.03 0.70
C PRO A 146 -30.44 -5.30 1.24
N LEU A 147 -29.73 -5.98 2.14
CA LEU A 147 -30.27 -7.15 2.80
C LEU A 147 -31.42 -6.69 3.69
N ASP A 148 -32.65 -7.08 3.36
CA ASP A 148 -33.83 -6.70 4.13
C ASP A 148 -33.84 -7.45 5.47
N LEU A 149 -33.28 -6.79 6.47
CA LEU A 149 -33.26 -7.23 7.85
C LEU A 149 -34.48 -6.61 8.52
N GLN A 150 -35.66 -7.19 8.29
CA GLN A 150 -36.97 -6.70 8.80
C GLN A 150 -36.86 -6.07 10.19
N GLN A 151 -36.75 -4.74 10.25
CA GLN A 151 -36.56 -4.01 11.50
C GLN A 151 -37.90 -3.91 12.21
N ARG A 152 -37.95 -4.31 13.49
CA ARG A 152 -39.15 -4.13 14.31
C ARG A 152 -39.40 -2.63 14.51
N LYS A 153 -40.63 -2.19 14.25
CA LYS A 153 -41.05 -0.78 14.31
C LYS A 153 -40.88 -0.12 15.68
N GLU A 154 -40.75 -0.92 16.74
CA GLU A 154 -40.61 -0.48 18.14
C GLU A 154 -39.21 0.04 18.51
N TYR A 155 -38.18 -0.22 17.70
CA TYR A 155 -36.82 0.21 17.99
C TYR A 155 -36.43 1.46 17.19
N HIS A 156 -36.30 2.60 17.90
CA HIS A 156 -35.93 3.91 17.35
C HIS A 156 -34.44 4.27 17.51
N SER A 157 -33.58 3.37 17.99
CA SER A 157 -32.14 3.64 18.09
C SER A 157 -31.45 3.58 16.71
N GLY A 158 -30.53 4.51 16.46
CA GLY A 158 -29.82 4.66 15.18
C GLY A 158 -28.80 3.56 14.84
N ALA A 159 -28.53 2.62 15.73
CA ALA A 159 -27.68 1.46 15.48
C ALA A 159 -28.40 0.18 15.94
N VAL A 160 -28.58 -0.78 15.02
CA VAL A 160 -29.20 -2.09 15.29
C VAL A 160 -28.16 -3.18 15.15
N PHE A 161 -27.94 -3.95 16.22
CA PHE A 161 -27.08 -5.13 16.18
C PHE A 161 -27.88 -6.35 15.72
N TYR A 162 -27.38 -7.06 14.71
CA TYR A 162 -27.99 -8.29 14.20
C TYR A 162 -27.16 -9.50 14.58
N LEU A 163 -27.83 -10.54 15.08
CA LEU A 163 -27.16 -11.83 15.28
C LEU A 163 -26.77 -12.44 13.91
N PRO A 164 -25.64 -13.17 13.80
CA PRO A 164 -25.22 -13.82 12.56
C PRO A 164 -26.28 -14.75 11.94
N ARG A 165 -27.15 -15.33 12.79
CA ARG A 165 -28.30 -16.12 12.34
C ARG A 165 -29.29 -15.29 11.53
N LYS A 166 -29.64 -14.07 11.95
CA LYS A 166 -30.57 -13.19 11.25
C LYS A 166 -30.04 -12.75 9.88
N ILE A 167 -28.73 -12.53 9.77
CA ILE A 167 -28.07 -12.23 8.50
C ILE A 167 -28.18 -13.42 7.53
N ARG A 168 -27.99 -14.66 8.03
CA ARG A 168 -28.15 -15.88 7.21
C ARG A 168 -29.60 -16.07 6.75
N GLU A 169 -30.56 -15.91 7.66
CA GLU A 169 -31.99 -15.98 7.34
C GLU A 169 -32.34 -14.99 6.22
N ALA A 170 -31.98 -13.71 6.36
CA ALA A 170 -32.25 -12.68 5.35
C ALA A 170 -31.64 -12.99 3.98
N ARG A 171 -30.47 -13.63 3.93
CA ARG A 171 -29.85 -14.07 2.66
C ARG A 171 -30.63 -15.20 1.99
N LEU A 172 -31.19 -16.12 2.77
CA LEU A 172 -32.03 -17.20 2.24
C LEU A 172 -33.31 -16.64 1.62
N TRP A 173 -33.92 -15.64 2.24
CA TRP A 173 -35.11 -14.97 1.70
C TRP A 173 -34.85 -14.28 0.35
N GLN A 174 -33.63 -13.80 0.09
CA GLN A 174 -33.26 -13.19 -1.21
C GLN A 174 -33.08 -14.21 -2.34
N ILE A 175 -32.77 -15.47 -2.04
CA ILE A 175 -32.53 -16.53 -3.05
C ILE A 175 -33.87 -17.12 -3.53
N ILE A 176 -34.90 -17.10 -2.68
CA ILE A 176 -36.20 -17.72 -2.95
C ILE A 176 -37.13 -16.80 -3.78
N LYS A 177 -36.75 -15.53 -3.97
CA LYS A 177 -37.54 -14.49 -4.65
C LYS A 177 -36.97 -14.18 -6.02
#